data_AF-A0A1I2N1K4-F1
#
_entry.id   AF-A0A1I2N1K4-F1
#
_cell.length_a   1.000
_cell.length_b   1.000
_cell.length_c   1.000
_cell.angle_alpha   90.00
_cell.angle_beta   90.00
_cell.angle_gamma   90.00
#
_symmetry.space_group_name_H-M   'P 1'
#
loop_
_entity.id
_entity.type
_entity.pdbx_description
1 polymer ?
#
loop_
_entity_poly.entity_id
_entity_poly.type
_entity_poly.pdbx_seq_one_letter_code
_entity_poly.pdbx_strand_id
1 'polypeptide(L)'
;MPFTRNETDRGPVFTANGAPVHIPNSEIMAPLVPVLDAFTRRATEVETVMKPEAAPARIAREAGPLLAASKSALNAALADARATAEADARALTPPPTIADAAKVNGPEIRAAFRQGGIGGKMGKIASASAVELAAILEPGNLAELPPQAVELARERALPLYHIERAGLNASAPRKPSLARLLAVGPDAPAVQAEAELAGAYHRGRLDAVEANESVLQHLVGYLAAALHITADDALARVLAA
;
A
#
# COMPACT_ATOMS: atom_id res chain seq x y z
N MET A 1 3.72 33.61 -3.25
CA MET A 1 3.61 33.16 -4.66
C MET A 1 2.16 32.80 -4.89
N PRO A 2 1.53 33.32 -5.95
CA PRO A 2 0.11 33.12 -6.19
C PRO A 2 -0.18 31.65 -6.50
N PHE A 3 -1.46 31.30 -6.46
CA PHE A 3 -1.98 29.99 -6.82
C PHE A 3 -1.60 29.62 -8.27
N THR A 4 -1.05 28.42 -8.49
CA THR A 4 -0.69 27.93 -9.83
C THR A 4 -1.10 26.48 -10.05
N ARG A 5 -1.25 26.13 -11.33
CA ARG A 5 -1.48 24.77 -11.83
C ARG A 5 -0.52 24.50 -12.98
N ASN A 6 0.23 23.40 -12.90
CA ASN A 6 1.12 22.91 -13.95
C ASN A 6 0.78 21.46 -14.29
N GLU A 7 0.74 21.13 -15.59
CA GLU A 7 0.64 19.75 -16.03
C GLU A 7 2.01 19.08 -16.08
N THR A 8 2.06 17.81 -15.70
CA THR A 8 3.25 16.96 -15.86
C THR A 8 2.86 15.61 -16.44
N ASP A 9 3.83 14.86 -16.94
CA ASP A 9 3.61 13.49 -17.43
C ASP A 9 3.06 12.53 -16.35
N ARG A 10 3.12 12.93 -15.07
CA ARG A 10 2.71 12.12 -13.91
C ARG A 10 1.41 12.60 -13.26
N GLY A 11 0.82 13.68 -13.77
CA GLY A 11 -0.39 14.29 -13.24
C GLY A 11 -0.23 15.81 -12.96
N PRO A 12 -1.33 16.49 -12.59
CA PRO A 12 -1.29 17.91 -12.31
C PRO A 12 -0.62 18.22 -10.97
N VAL A 13 0.12 19.33 -10.93
CA VAL A 13 0.70 19.92 -9.73
C VAL A 13 0.01 21.25 -9.45
N PHE A 14 -0.58 21.38 -8.26
CA PHE A 14 -1.15 22.63 -7.77
C PHE A 14 -0.23 23.24 -6.73
N THR A 15 -0.02 24.55 -6.76
CA THR A 15 0.81 25.24 -5.75
C THR A 15 0.02 26.37 -5.12
N ALA A 16 0.04 26.47 -3.79
CA ALA A 16 -0.45 27.61 -3.04
C ALA A 16 0.67 28.14 -2.14
N ASN A 17 1.08 29.40 -2.30
CA ASN A 17 2.11 30.02 -1.47
C ASN A 17 3.42 29.20 -1.33
N GLY A 18 3.81 28.50 -2.40
CA GLY A 18 5.02 27.67 -2.44
C GLY A 18 4.85 26.25 -1.88
N ALA A 19 3.66 25.88 -1.39
CA ALA A 19 3.32 24.51 -1.01
C ALA A 19 2.70 23.76 -2.21
N PRO A 20 3.41 22.79 -2.81
CA PRO A 20 2.89 22.00 -3.91
C PRO A 20 2.07 20.81 -3.42
N VAL A 21 1.04 20.44 -4.19
CA VAL A 21 0.38 19.15 -4.12
C VAL A 21 0.35 18.55 -5.52
N HIS A 22 0.98 17.39 -5.67
CA HIS A 22 0.95 16.61 -6.90
C HIS A 22 -0.14 15.55 -6.78
N ILE A 23 -1.08 15.51 -7.72
CA ILE A 23 -2.12 14.49 -7.77
C ILE A 23 -1.72 13.47 -8.83
N PRO A 24 -1.18 12.30 -8.44
CA PRO A 24 -0.86 11.25 -9.40
C PRO A 24 -2.15 10.69 -10.02
N ASN A 25 -2.00 9.94 -11.12
CA ASN A 25 -3.09 9.16 -11.71
C ASN A 25 -3.51 8.03 -10.76
N SER A 26 -4.38 8.37 -9.80
CA SER A 26 -4.95 7.49 -8.79
C SER A 26 -6.46 7.62 -8.82
N GLU A 27 -7.18 6.50 -8.81
CA GLU A 27 -8.66 6.51 -8.79
C GLU A 27 -9.22 7.18 -7.54
N ILE A 28 -8.53 7.04 -6.40
CA ILE A 28 -8.91 7.64 -5.11
C ILE A 28 -8.71 9.16 -5.13
N MET A 29 -7.65 9.64 -5.77
CA MET A 29 -7.28 11.06 -5.77
C MET A 29 -7.79 11.83 -6.99
N ALA A 30 -8.15 11.15 -8.08
CA ALA A 30 -8.65 11.78 -9.31
C ALA A 30 -9.82 12.76 -9.09
N PRO A 31 -10.79 12.49 -8.19
CA PRO A 31 -11.87 13.45 -7.90
C PRO A 31 -11.39 14.78 -7.32
N LEU A 32 -10.19 14.86 -6.74
CA LEU A 32 -9.63 16.11 -6.21
C LEU A 32 -9.23 17.09 -7.31
N VAL A 33 -8.81 16.60 -8.49
CA VAL A 33 -8.30 17.43 -9.58
C VAL A 33 -9.27 18.54 -10.01
N PRO A 34 -10.54 18.27 -10.36
CA PRO A 34 -11.47 19.33 -10.76
C PRO A 34 -11.78 20.31 -9.62
N VAL A 35 -11.72 19.87 -8.36
CA VAL A 35 -12.02 20.72 -7.20
C VAL A 35 -10.83 21.63 -6.88
N LEU A 36 -9.61 21.11 -6.94
CA LEU A 36 -8.38 21.88 -6.83
C LEU A 36 -8.25 22.91 -7.95
N ASP A 37 -8.61 22.54 -9.18
CA ASP A 37 -8.62 23.46 -10.32
C ASP A 37 -9.61 24.62 -10.10
N ALA A 38 -10.85 24.29 -9.72
CA ALA A 38 -11.86 25.30 -9.43
C ALA A 38 -11.45 26.22 -8.27
N PHE A 39 -10.89 25.66 -7.19
CA PHE A 39 -10.43 26.44 -6.05
C PHE A 39 -9.24 27.35 -6.43
N THR A 40 -8.23 26.80 -7.11
CA THR A 40 -7.05 27.54 -7.59
C THR A 40 -7.49 28.74 -8.43
N ARG A 41 -8.38 28.54 -9.41
CA ARG A 41 -8.89 29.62 -10.26
C ARG A 41 -9.59 30.72 -9.45
N ARG A 42 -10.51 30.35 -8.56
CA ARG A 42 -11.25 31.32 -7.72
C ARG A 42 -10.31 32.06 -6.77
N ALA A 43 -9.32 31.39 -6.19
CA ALA A 43 -8.35 32.00 -5.31
C ALA A 43 -7.47 33.02 -6.07
N THR A 44 -6.99 32.68 -7.27
CA THR A 44 -6.28 33.62 -8.15
C THR A 44 -7.14 34.84 -8.51
N GLU A 45 -8.42 34.62 -8.85
CA GLU A 45 -9.35 35.72 -9.13
C GLU A 45 -9.50 36.65 -7.92
N VAL A 46 -9.67 36.09 -6.72
CA VAL A 46 -9.77 36.84 -5.46
C VAL A 46 -8.50 37.65 -5.18
N GLU A 47 -7.31 37.06 -5.34
CA GLU A 47 -6.03 37.76 -5.17
C GLU A 47 -5.84 38.90 -6.19
N THR A 48 -6.42 38.77 -7.39
CA THR A 48 -6.30 39.77 -8.45
C THR A 48 -7.22 40.97 -8.22
N VAL A 49 -8.44 40.74 -7.73
CA VAL A 49 -9.47 41.79 -7.62
C VAL A 49 -9.58 42.42 -6.24
N MET A 50 -9.14 41.73 -5.18
CA MET A 50 -9.26 42.19 -3.80
C MET A 50 -7.94 42.76 -3.27
N LYS A 51 -8.04 43.63 -2.26
CA LYS A 51 -6.86 44.09 -1.52
C LYS A 51 -6.23 42.92 -0.74
N PRO A 52 -4.89 42.91 -0.55
CA PRO A 52 -4.19 41.84 0.16
C PRO A 52 -4.74 41.53 1.55
N GLU A 53 -5.25 42.53 2.27
CA GLU A 53 -5.78 42.34 3.63
C GLU A 53 -7.18 41.68 3.64
N ALA A 54 -7.93 41.76 2.54
CA ALA A 54 -9.28 41.22 2.42
C ALA A 54 -9.34 39.87 1.69
N ALA A 55 -8.33 39.56 0.86
CA ALA A 55 -8.27 38.33 0.07
C ALA A 55 -8.29 37.04 0.93
N PRO A 56 -7.51 36.89 2.03
CA PRO A 56 -7.46 35.64 2.81
C PRO A 56 -8.83 35.22 3.36
N ALA A 57 -9.60 36.17 3.89
CA ALA A 57 -10.92 35.90 4.43
C ALA A 57 -11.91 35.44 3.34
N ARG A 58 -11.76 35.92 2.09
CA ARG A 58 -12.59 35.47 0.97
C ARG A 58 -12.15 34.10 0.45
N ILE A 59 -10.85 33.87 0.30
CA ILE A 59 -10.29 32.56 -0.10
C ILE A 59 -10.76 31.47 0.88
N ALA A 60 -10.75 31.74 2.18
CA ALA A 60 -11.23 30.81 3.18
C ALA A 60 -12.72 30.42 3.01
N ARG A 61 -13.57 31.32 2.50
CA ARG A 61 -14.98 31.02 2.22
C ARG A 61 -15.15 30.15 0.96
N GLU A 62 -14.25 30.28 -0.01
CA GLU A 62 -14.27 29.48 -1.24
C GLU A 62 -13.73 28.06 -1.03
N ALA A 63 -13.06 27.79 0.10
CA ALA A 63 -12.43 26.50 0.38
C ALA A 63 -13.42 25.37 0.72
N GLY A 64 -14.69 25.66 1.00
CA GLY A 64 -15.68 24.68 1.44
C GLY A 64 -15.75 23.42 0.56
N PRO A 65 -15.94 23.54 -0.77
CA PRO A 65 -15.94 22.39 -1.67
C PRO A 65 -14.63 21.61 -1.67
N LEU A 66 -13.48 22.30 -1.55
CA LEU A 66 -12.17 21.64 -1.47
C LEU A 66 -12.02 20.86 -0.17
N LEU A 67 -12.40 21.44 0.97
CA LEU A 67 -12.38 20.74 2.27
C LEU A 67 -13.26 19.49 2.26
N ALA A 68 -14.47 19.57 1.69
CA ALA A 68 -15.37 18.42 1.55
C ALA A 68 -14.77 17.33 0.63
N ALA A 69 -14.17 17.71 -0.50
CA ALA A 69 -13.51 16.77 -1.40
C ALA A 69 -12.28 16.11 -0.75
N SER A 70 -11.48 16.89 -0.01
CA SER A 70 -10.35 16.39 0.78
C SER A 70 -10.79 15.36 1.82
N LYS A 71 -11.91 15.60 2.51
CA LYS A 71 -12.47 14.65 3.47
C LYS A 71 -12.94 13.36 2.79
N SER A 72 -13.60 13.49 1.64
CA SER A 72 -14.02 12.33 0.85
C SER A 72 -12.82 11.48 0.42
N ALA A 73 -11.75 12.12 -0.08
CA ALA A 73 -10.52 11.44 -0.47
C ALA A 73 -9.83 10.77 0.74
N LEU A 74 -9.76 11.46 1.89
CA LEU A 74 -9.23 10.89 3.12
C LEU A 74 -10.00 9.64 3.57
N ASN A 75 -11.34 9.70 3.56
CA ASN A 75 -12.18 8.56 3.92
C ASN A 75 -12.01 7.37 2.96
N ALA A 76 -11.92 7.64 1.65
CA ALA A 76 -11.65 6.62 0.65
C ALA A 76 -10.27 5.98 0.83
N ALA A 77 -9.23 6.77 1.07
CA ALA A 77 -7.88 6.29 1.35
C ALA A 77 -7.83 5.48 2.66
N LEU A 78 -8.54 5.90 3.72
CA LEU A 78 -8.64 5.13 4.96
C LEU A 78 -9.36 3.79 4.78
N ALA A 79 -10.42 3.76 3.97
CA ALA A 79 -11.12 2.51 3.65
C ALA A 79 -10.21 1.55 2.87
N ASP A 80 -9.48 2.05 1.88
CA ASP A 80 -8.51 1.27 1.10
C ASP A 80 -7.34 0.78 1.96
N ALA A 81 -6.80 1.63 2.83
CA ALA A 81 -5.73 1.27 3.77
C ALA A 81 -6.18 0.14 4.72
N ARG A 82 -7.41 0.21 5.25
CA ARG A 82 -7.99 -0.85 6.08
C ARG A 82 -8.15 -2.15 5.32
N ALA A 83 -8.74 -2.10 4.12
CA ALA A 83 -8.93 -3.29 3.28
C ALA A 83 -7.59 -3.92 2.88
N THR A 84 -6.56 -3.10 2.63
CA THR A 84 -5.22 -3.56 2.29
C THR A 84 -4.51 -4.16 3.51
N ALA A 85 -4.64 -3.55 4.70
CA ALA A 85 -4.10 -4.11 5.94
C ALA A 85 -4.77 -5.45 6.32
N GLU A 86 -6.09 -5.56 6.14
CA GLU A 86 -6.82 -6.83 6.33
C GLU A 86 -6.36 -7.90 5.32
N ALA A 87 -6.16 -7.50 4.05
CA ALA A 87 -5.64 -8.40 3.02
C ALA A 87 -4.21 -8.85 3.35
N ASP A 88 -3.36 -7.96 3.86
CA ASP A 88 -1.98 -8.27 4.25
C ASP A 88 -1.94 -9.23 5.44
N ALA A 89 -2.71 -8.95 6.49
CA ALA A 89 -2.84 -9.84 7.64
C ALA A 89 -3.34 -11.23 7.21
N ARG A 90 -4.32 -11.29 6.30
CA ARG A 90 -4.80 -12.55 5.74
C ARG A 90 -3.76 -13.24 4.87
N ALA A 91 -2.99 -12.49 4.08
CA ALA A 91 -1.96 -13.03 3.21
C ALA A 91 -0.88 -13.75 4.03
N LEU A 92 -0.44 -13.13 5.13
CA LEU A 92 0.56 -13.65 6.07
C LEU A 92 0.02 -14.75 7.01
N THR A 93 -1.30 -14.89 7.14
CA THR A 93 -1.88 -15.97 7.94
C THR A 93 -1.76 -17.30 7.20
N PRO A 94 -1.08 -18.33 7.75
CA PRO A 94 -0.95 -19.61 7.08
C PRO A 94 -2.32 -20.26 6.84
N PRO A 95 -2.55 -20.88 5.67
CA PRO A 95 -3.75 -21.69 5.42
C PRO A 95 -3.91 -22.82 6.46
N PRO A 96 -5.14 -23.29 6.77
CA PRO A 96 -5.37 -24.27 7.84
C PRO A 96 -4.52 -25.54 7.72
N THR A 97 -4.38 -26.08 6.51
CA THR A 97 -3.55 -27.27 6.22
C THR A 97 -2.10 -27.08 6.64
N ILE A 98 -1.54 -25.90 6.34
CA ILE A 98 -0.18 -25.52 6.71
C ILE A 98 -0.10 -25.19 8.21
N ALA A 99 -1.07 -24.46 8.74
CA ALA A 99 -1.10 -24.03 10.14
C ALA A 99 -1.15 -25.22 11.10
N ASP A 100 -1.95 -26.24 10.80
CA ASP A 100 -2.06 -27.42 11.64
C ASP A 100 -0.79 -28.28 11.58
N ALA A 101 -0.19 -28.42 10.39
CA ALA A 101 1.12 -29.07 10.25
C ALA A 101 2.24 -28.31 10.99
N ALA A 102 2.18 -26.97 10.97
CA ALA A 102 3.13 -26.10 11.66
C ALA A 102 2.99 -26.18 13.19
N LYS A 103 1.77 -26.33 13.72
CA LYS A 103 1.55 -26.54 15.16
C LYS A 103 2.14 -27.86 15.63
N VAL A 104 1.95 -28.93 14.85
CA VAL A 104 2.44 -30.28 15.20
C VAL A 104 3.98 -30.33 15.17
N ASN A 105 4.59 -29.83 14.09
CA ASN A 105 6.04 -29.93 13.87
C ASN A 105 6.84 -28.70 14.36
N GLY A 106 6.14 -27.66 14.80
CA GLY A 106 6.69 -26.34 15.06
C GLY A 106 7.81 -26.29 16.11
N PRO A 107 7.70 -26.98 17.26
CA PRO A 107 8.77 -27.00 18.26
C PRO A 107 10.11 -27.50 17.72
N GLU A 108 10.08 -28.58 16.93
CA GLU A 108 11.28 -29.18 16.34
C GLU A 108 11.89 -28.28 15.26
N ILE A 109 11.05 -27.72 14.38
CA ILE A 109 11.47 -26.77 13.34
C ILE A 109 12.12 -25.55 14.00
N ARG A 110 11.46 -24.92 14.98
CA ARG A 110 12.02 -23.75 15.68
C ARG A 110 13.32 -24.07 16.41
N ALA A 111 13.46 -25.25 17.00
CA ALA A 111 14.72 -25.68 17.60
C ALA A 111 15.84 -25.75 16.54
N ALA A 112 15.57 -26.32 15.36
CA ALA A 112 16.51 -26.39 14.26
C ALA A 112 16.90 -25.01 13.70
N PHE A 113 16.00 -24.02 13.72
CA PHE A 113 16.29 -22.65 13.29
C PHE A 113 17.07 -21.83 14.32
N ARG A 114 16.89 -22.11 15.62
CA ARG A 114 17.73 -21.50 16.68
C ARG A 114 19.17 -21.98 16.59
N GLN A 115 19.40 -23.20 16.11
CA GLN A 115 20.72 -23.77 15.89
C GLN A 115 21.33 -23.26 14.58
N GLY A 116 22.22 -22.28 14.68
CA GLY A 116 23.04 -21.78 13.57
C GLY A 116 23.30 -20.27 13.63
N GLY A 117 24.39 -19.84 13.00
CA GLY A 117 24.66 -18.42 12.78
C GLY A 117 23.68 -17.78 11.79
N ILE A 118 23.67 -16.45 11.71
CA ILE A 118 22.75 -15.67 10.87
C ILE A 118 22.74 -16.18 9.41
N GLY A 119 23.92 -16.42 8.81
CA GLY A 119 24.01 -16.93 7.44
C GLY A 119 23.35 -18.31 7.26
N GLY A 120 23.47 -19.19 8.26
CA GLY A 120 22.81 -20.50 8.25
C GLY A 120 21.29 -20.38 8.37
N LYS A 121 20.80 -19.44 9.19
CA LYS A 121 19.36 -19.14 9.29
C LYS A 121 18.81 -18.62 7.96
N MET A 122 19.47 -17.65 7.34
CA MET A 122 19.07 -17.08 6.04
C MET A 122 19.05 -18.14 4.93
N GLY A 123 20.07 -19.00 4.87
CA GLY A 123 20.12 -20.11 3.91
C GLY A 123 18.99 -21.12 4.10
N LYS A 124 18.65 -21.46 5.35
CA LYS A 124 17.50 -22.33 5.66
C LYS A 124 16.18 -21.69 5.24
N ILE A 125 15.98 -20.40 5.49
CA ILE A 125 14.77 -19.68 5.05
C ILE A 125 14.65 -19.72 3.52
N ALA A 126 15.76 -19.53 2.79
CA ALA A 126 15.77 -19.55 1.34
C ALA A 126 15.48 -20.92 0.69
N SER A 127 15.39 -22.00 1.46
CA SER A 127 14.93 -23.31 0.98
C SER A 127 13.71 -23.84 1.75
N ALA A 128 13.26 -23.13 2.79
CA ALA A 128 12.19 -23.57 3.67
C ALA A 128 10.87 -23.79 2.92
N SER A 129 10.17 -24.82 3.35
CA SER A 129 8.81 -25.16 2.95
C SER A 129 7.78 -24.23 3.62
N ALA A 130 6.55 -24.24 3.12
CA ALA A 130 5.47 -23.42 3.67
C ALA A 130 5.19 -23.73 5.16
N VAL A 131 5.30 -25.00 5.56
CA VAL A 131 5.11 -25.43 6.96
C VAL A 131 6.24 -24.93 7.85
N GLU A 132 7.48 -24.98 7.39
CA GLU A 132 8.63 -24.46 8.15
C GLU A 132 8.54 -22.95 8.31
N LEU A 133 8.18 -22.23 7.25
CA LEU A 133 7.96 -20.79 7.29
C LEU A 133 6.81 -20.42 8.25
N ALA A 134 5.71 -21.18 8.25
CA ALA A 134 4.62 -20.98 9.20
C ALA A 134 5.07 -21.20 10.64
N ALA A 135 5.84 -22.26 10.90
CA ALA A 135 6.33 -22.57 12.24
C ALA A 135 7.26 -21.51 12.83
N ILE A 136 8.08 -20.85 12.00
CA ILE A 136 8.98 -19.78 12.44
C ILE A 136 8.33 -18.40 12.45
N LEU A 137 7.27 -18.19 11.66
CA LEU A 137 6.48 -16.95 11.61
C LEU A 137 5.29 -16.93 12.57
N GLU A 138 5.00 -18.03 13.28
CA GLU A 138 4.00 -18.06 14.36
C GLU A 138 4.17 -16.86 15.33
N PRO A 139 3.06 -16.34 15.89
CA PRO A 139 3.07 -15.05 16.57
C PRO A 139 4.13 -14.98 17.66
N GLY A 140 4.99 -13.96 17.56
CA GLY A 140 6.02 -13.66 18.57
C GLY A 140 7.46 -14.01 18.19
N ASN A 141 7.76 -14.39 16.93
CA ASN A 141 9.14 -14.72 16.49
C ASN A 141 9.82 -15.72 17.44
N LEU A 142 9.13 -16.83 17.70
CA LEU A 142 9.55 -17.84 18.68
C LEU A 142 10.87 -18.56 18.30
N ALA A 143 11.37 -18.35 17.09
CA ALA A 143 12.65 -18.84 16.59
C ALA A 143 13.82 -17.85 16.80
N GLU A 144 13.59 -16.70 17.42
CA GLU A 144 14.60 -15.65 17.67
C GLU A 144 15.35 -15.26 16.39
N LEU A 145 14.58 -15.05 15.32
CA LEU A 145 15.13 -14.61 14.04
C LEU A 145 15.48 -13.12 14.12
N PRO A 146 16.61 -12.67 13.54
CA PRO A 146 16.87 -11.25 13.38
C PRO A 146 15.81 -10.63 12.45
N PRO A 147 15.53 -9.31 12.54
CA PRO A 147 14.48 -8.65 11.75
C PRO A 147 14.57 -8.94 10.24
N GLN A 148 15.79 -8.89 9.68
CA GLN A 148 16.05 -9.18 8.27
C GLN A 148 15.66 -10.61 7.86
N ALA A 149 15.80 -11.58 8.76
CA ALA A 149 15.40 -12.96 8.51
C ALA A 149 13.88 -13.14 8.63
N VAL A 150 13.21 -12.39 9.53
CA VAL A 150 11.75 -12.37 9.61
C VAL A 150 11.16 -11.84 8.31
N GLU A 151 11.69 -10.74 7.78
CA GLU A 151 11.22 -10.17 6.51
C GLU A 151 11.42 -11.14 5.35
N LEU A 152 12.61 -11.75 5.21
CA LEU A 152 12.85 -12.77 4.17
C LEU A 152 11.89 -13.96 4.30
N ALA A 153 11.59 -14.41 5.53
CA ALA A 153 10.65 -15.49 5.76
C ALA A 153 9.22 -15.09 5.34
N ARG A 154 8.79 -13.87 5.62
CA ARG A 154 7.49 -13.34 5.18
C ARG A 154 7.40 -13.25 3.65
N GLU A 155 8.41 -12.69 3.01
CA GLU A 155 8.49 -12.57 1.55
C GLU A 155 8.37 -13.92 0.86
N ARG A 156 9.02 -14.96 1.41
CA ARG A 156 8.93 -16.32 0.87
C ARG A 156 7.62 -17.03 1.22
N ALA A 157 7.05 -16.76 2.39
CA ALA A 157 5.82 -17.39 2.83
C ALA A 157 4.61 -16.94 2.00
N LEU A 158 4.54 -15.65 1.62
CA LEU A 158 3.44 -15.08 0.85
C LEU A 158 3.07 -15.88 -0.41
N PRO A 159 3.97 -16.13 -1.38
CA PRO A 159 3.63 -16.90 -2.58
C PRO A 159 3.25 -18.34 -2.24
N LEU A 160 3.92 -18.97 -1.28
CA LEU A 160 3.62 -20.36 -0.90
C LEU A 160 2.25 -20.51 -0.24
N TYR A 161 1.87 -19.57 0.64
CA TYR A 161 0.53 -19.53 1.22
C TYR A 161 -0.53 -19.22 0.17
N HIS A 162 -0.20 -18.36 -0.81
CA HIS A 162 -1.11 -18.09 -1.92
C HIS A 162 -1.35 -19.34 -2.77
N ILE A 163 -0.30 -20.08 -3.13
CA ILE A 163 -0.39 -21.34 -3.90
C ILE A 163 -1.34 -22.33 -3.22
N GLU A 164 -1.17 -22.54 -1.93
CA GLU A 164 -2.01 -23.46 -1.15
C GLU A 164 -3.45 -22.94 -1.05
N ARG A 165 -3.62 -21.65 -0.70
CA ARG A 165 -4.94 -21.05 -0.48
C ARG A 165 -5.79 -20.99 -1.75
N ALA A 166 -5.17 -20.70 -2.88
CA ALA A 166 -5.84 -20.65 -4.19
C ALA A 166 -5.89 -22.02 -4.87
N GLY A 167 -5.23 -23.04 -4.32
CA GLY A 167 -5.18 -24.37 -4.93
C GLY A 167 -4.49 -24.38 -6.29
N LEU A 168 -3.47 -23.54 -6.50
CA LEU A 168 -2.86 -23.34 -7.82
C LEU A 168 -2.27 -24.62 -8.41
N ASN A 169 -1.83 -25.55 -7.56
CA ASN A 169 -1.37 -26.87 -7.99
C ASN A 169 -2.44 -27.68 -8.74
N ALA A 170 -3.73 -27.43 -8.47
CA ALA A 170 -4.83 -28.10 -9.15
C ALA A 170 -5.30 -27.33 -10.40
N SER A 171 -5.21 -25.99 -10.40
CA SER A 171 -5.68 -25.14 -11.51
C SER A 171 -4.68 -25.02 -12.66
N ALA A 172 -3.39 -25.27 -12.41
CA ALA A 172 -2.33 -25.26 -13.43
C ALA A 172 -1.74 -26.66 -13.66
N PRO A 173 -2.49 -27.62 -14.24
CA PRO A 173 -1.97 -28.94 -14.54
C PRO A 173 -0.93 -28.86 -15.66
N ARG A 174 0.12 -29.70 -15.57
CA ARG A 174 1.13 -29.80 -16.61
C ARG A 174 0.52 -30.31 -17.91
N LYS A 175 0.74 -29.56 -18.99
CA LYS A 175 0.22 -29.93 -20.31
C LYS A 175 1.12 -30.99 -20.97
N PRO A 176 0.54 -31.98 -21.66
CA PRO A 176 1.28 -32.90 -22.51
C PRO A 176 2.14 -32.16 -23.55
N SER A 177 3.32 -32.68 -23.83
CA SER A 177 4.21 -32.18 -24.88
C SER A 177 4.81 -33.33 -25.69
N LEU A 178 5.42 -33.03 -26.84
CA LEU A 178 6.09 -34.07 -27.65
C LEU A 178 7.20 -34.80 -26.88
N ALA A 179 7.88 -34.10 -25.95
CA ALA A 179 8.88 -34.71 -25.08
C ALA A 179 8.27 -35.53 -23.93
N ARG A 180 7.00 -35.27 -23.56
CA ARG A 180 6.30 -35.96 -22.46
C ARG A 180 4.79 -35.98 -22.70
N LEU A 181 4.33 -37.03 -23.38
CA LEU A 181 2.91 -37.23 -23.72
C LEU A 181 2.04 -37.51 -22.49
N LEU A 182 2.60 -38.18 -21.47
CA LEU A 182 1.93 -38.46 -20.19
C LEU A 182 2.44 -37.51 -19.11
N ALA A 183 2.20 -36.22 -19.31
CA ALA A 183 2.47 -35.21 -18.29
C ALA A 183 1.41 -35.31 -17.18
N VAL A 184 1.88 -35.54 -15.95
CA VAL A 184 1.04 -35.58 -14.74
C VAL A 184 1.61 -34.63 -13.69
N GLY A 185 0.73 -34.14 -12.81
CA GLY A 185 1.07 -33.20 -11.74
C GLY A 185 1.00 -31.73 -12.16
N PRO A 186 1.34 -30.82 -11.22
CA PRO A 186 1.29 -29.38 -11.45
C PRO A 186 2.40 -28.91 -12.39
N ASP A 187 2.11 -27.86 -13.15
CA ASP A 187 3.09 -27.07 -13.86
C ASP A 187 3.76 -26.09 -12.90
N ALA A 188 4.78 -26.56 -12.17
CA ALA A 188 5.44 -25.78 -11.12
C ALA A 188 5.92 -24.38 -11.59
N PRO A 189 6.53 -24.19 -12.77
CA PRO A 189 6.81 -22.86 -13.31
C PRO A 189 5.58 -21.96 -13.46
N ALA A 190 4.46 -22.47 -13.95
CA ALA A 190 3.24 -21.69 -14.13
C ALA A 190 2.61 -21.31 -12.77
N VAL A 191 2.54 -22.26 -11.83
CA VAL A 191 2.08 -22.03 -10.45
C VAL A 191 2.89 -20.94 -9.76
N GLN A 192 4.22 -21.02 -9.88
CA GLN A 192 5.12 -20.05 -9.27
C GLN A 192 4.95 -18.65 -9.90
N ALA A 193 4.87 -18.57 -11.23
CA ALA A 193 4.68 -17.30 -11.93
C ALA A 193 3.35 -16.61 -11.55
N GLU A 194 2.27 -17.38 -11.42
CA GLU A 194 0.98 -16.85 -10.98
C GLU A 194 1.02 -16.34 -9.52
N ALA A 195 1.66 -17.08 -8.62
CA ALA A 195 1.84 -16.66 -7.24
C ALA A 195 2.71 -15.40 -7.12
N GLU A 196 3.74 -15.27 -7.93
CA GLU A 196 4.59 -14.07 -8.00
C GLU A 196 3.83 -12.85 -8.52
N LEU A 197 2.97 -13.02 -9.54
CA LEU A 197 2.10 -11.96 -10.03
C LEU A 197 1.11 -11.49 -8.95
N ALA A 198 0.49 -12.42 -8.22
CA ALA A 198 -0.38 -12.09 -7.10
C ALA A 198 0.37 -11.34 -5.99
N GLY A 199 1.60 -11.76 -5.67
CA GLY A 199 2.47 -11.08 -4.70
C GLY A 199 2.91 -9.69 -5.16
N ALA A 200 3.19 -9.50 -6.46
CA ALA A 200 3.50 -8.19 -7.03
C ALA A 200 2.29 -7.25 -6.99
N TYR A 201 1.09 -7.76 -7.31
CA TYR A 201 -0.15 -7.00 -7.21
C TYR A 201 -0.44 -6.56 -5.77
N HIS A 202 -0.26 -7.45 -4.79
CA HIS A 202 -0.42 -7.13 -3.37
C HIS A 202 0.55 -6.03 -2.91
N ARG A 203 1.83 -6.13 -3.26
CA ARG A 203 2.82 -5.08 -2.97
C ARG A 203 2.47 -3.74 -3.61
N GLY A 204 2.04 -3.76 -4.88
CA GLY A 204 1.57 -2.54 -5.55
C GLY A 204 0.40 -1.86 -4.83
N ARG A 205 -0.47 -2.62 -4.16
CA ARG A 205 -1.53 -2.04 -3.31
C ARG A 205 -0.98 -1.41 -2.04
N LEU A 206 0.00 -2.02 -1.39
CA LEU A 206 0.68 -1.42 -0.22
C LEU A 206 1.37 -0.10 -0.61
N ASP A 207 2.12 -0.11 -1.71
CA ASP A 207 2.78 1.09 -2.24
C ASP A 207 1.77 2.19 -2.59
N ALA A 208 0.59 1.82 -3.11
CA ALA A 208 -0.48 2.76 -3.42
C ALA A 208 -1.06 3.44 -2.16
N VAL A 209 -1.17 2.71 -1.05
CA VAL A 209 -1.61 3.28 0.24
C VAL A 209 -0.62 4.33 0.73
N GLU A 210 0.69 4.04 0.69
CA GLU A 210 1.74 4.99 1.06
C GLU A 210 1.74 6.23 0.14
N ALA A 211 1.57 6.02 -1.17
CA ALA A 211 1.48 7.11 -2.14
C ALA A 211 0.25 7.99 -1.86
N ASN A 212 -0.90 7.40 -1.54
CA ASN A 212 -2.12 8.13 -1.20
C ASN A 212 -1.94 8.94 0.10
N GLU A 213 -1.29 8.38 1.12
CA GLU A 213 -0.97 9.10 2.35
C GLU A 213 -0.08 10.33 2.07
N SER A 214 0.97 10.16 1.28
CA SER A 214 1.87 11.25 0.88
C SER A 214 1.11 12.38 0.15
N VAL A 215 0.18 12.03 -0.75
CA VAL A 215 -0.66 13.02 -1.44
C VAL A 215 -1.55 13.79 -0.47
N LEU A 216 -2.18 13.10 0.50
CA LEU A 216 -3.04 13.73 1.51
C LEU A 216 -2.25 14.66 2.44
N GLN A 217 -1.03 14.27 2.83
CA GLN A 217 -0.14 15.13 3.62
C GLN A 217 0.22 16.42 2.85
N HIS A 218 0.57 16.30 1.56
CA HIS A 218 0.81 17.47 0.71
C HIS A 218 -0.45 18.32 0.50
N LEU A 219 -1.63 17.71 0.39
CA LEU A 219 -2.90 18.42 0.29
C LEU A 219 -3.20 19.24 1.55
N VAL A 220 -2.92 18.70 2.74
CA VAL A 220 -3.00 19.45 4.00
C VAL A 220 -2.02 20.62 4.01
N GLY A 221 -0.78 20.41 3.54
CA GLY A 221 0.21 21.48 3.39
C GLY A 221 -0.24 22.58 2.42
N TYR A 222 -0.80 22.20 1.27
CA TYR A 222 -1.41 23.11 0.31
C TYR A 222 -2.54 23.92 0.93
N LEU A 223 -3.46 23.27 1.66
CA LEU A 223 -4.58 23.94 2.34
C LEU A 223 -4.10 24.91 3.43
N ALA A 224 -3.13 24.50 4.24
CA ALA A 224 -2.54 25.36 5.26
C ALA A 224 -1.96 26.64 4.65
N ALA A 225 -1.19 26.49 3.56
CA ALA A 225 -0.60 27.59 2.82
C ALA A 225 -1.65 28.48 2.12
N ALA A 226 -2.70 27.87 1.54
CA ALA A 226 -3.78 28.59 0.87
C ALA A 226 -4.64 29.42 1.84
N LEU A 227 -4.82 28.91 3.06
CA LEU A 227 -5.69 29.51 4.08
C LEU A 227 -4.95 30.35 5.11
N HIS A 228 -3.61 30.41 5.04
CA HIS A 228 -2.76 31.07 6.02
C HIS A 228 -3.00 30.56 7.46
N ILE A 229 -3.15 29.25 7.62
CA ILE A 229 -3.34 28.56 8.90
C ILE A 229 -2.26 27.50 9.10
N THR A 230 -2.21 26.90 10.29
CA THR A 230 -1.30 25.78 10.56
C THR A 230 -1.76 24.51 9.84
N ALA A 231 -0.83 23.55 9.63
CA ALA A 231 -1.18 22.24 9.06
C ALA A 231 -2.21 21.49 9.93
N ASP A 232 -2.09 21.59 11.26
CA ASP A 232 -3.03 20.97 12.20
C ASP A 232 -4.42 21.59 12.08
N ASP A 233 -4.53 22.91 11.96
CA ASP A 233 -5.82 23.59 11.74
C ASP A 233 -6.43 23.21 10.39
N ALA A 234 -5.61 23.08 9.34
CA ALA A 234 -6.06 22.65 8.02
C ALA A 234 -6.60 21.23 8.07
N LEU A 235 -5.90 20.32 8.73
CA LEU A 235 -6.35 18.94 8.96
C LEU A 235 -7.65 18.91 9.77
N ALA A 236 -7.74 19.69 10.86
CA ALA A 236 -8.95 19.77 11.67
C ALA A 236 -10.16 20.24 10.85
N ARG A 237 -9.98 21.22 9.95
CA ARG A 237 -11.04 21.68 9.03
C ARG A 237 -11.44 20.63 8.02
N VAL A 238 -10.49 19.85 7.48
CA VAL A 238 -10.80 18.73 6.58
C VAL A 238 -11.63 17.68 7.32
N LEU A 239 -11.27 17.33 8.55
CA LEU A 239 -12.00 16.35 9.35
C LEU A 239 -13.43 16.83 9.70
N ALA A 240 -13.61 18.14 9.90
CA ALA A 240 -14.88 18.75 10.26
C ALA A 240 -15.85 18.99 9.09
N ALA A 241 -15.35 19.06 7.84
CA ALA A 241 -16.15 19.35 6.63
C ALA A 241 -17.26 18.33 6.33
#